data_AF-A0A1B6LBF0-F1
#
_entry.id   AF-A0A1B6LBF0-F1
#
_cell.length_a   1.000
_cell.length_b   1.000
_cell.length_c   1.000
_cell.angle_alpha   90.00
_cell.angle_beta   90.00
_cell.angle_gamma   90.00
#
_symmetry.space_group_name_H-M   'P 1'
#
loop_
_entity.id
_entity.type
_entity.pdbx_description
1 polymer ?
#
loop_
_entity_poly.entity_id
_entity_poly.type
_entity_poly.pdbx_seq_one_letter_code
_entity_poly.pdbx_strand_id
1 'polypeptide(L)'
;IDAGVVMPGTGAYVAAVQTGSERKPIIVGKPEAYIREHLVEKHKINPSRTIMIGDRCNSDILLGKRCGFQTLLVLTGVSNIDQVKCWKDSTEKDQNELVPDFYTNKLGDLLPHL
;
A
#
# COMPACT_ATOMS: atom_id res chain seq x y z
N ILE A 1 22.57 4.44 14.22
CA ILE A 1 21.67 5.49 13.70
C ILE A 1 20.49 5.51 14.66
N ASP A 2 20.34 6.58 15.45
CA ASP A 2 19.31 6.68 16.49
C ASP A 2 17.90 6.60 15.89
N ALA A 3 16.96 6.04 16.65
CA ALA A 3 15.58 5.76 16.26
C ALA A 3 14.71 7.00 15.92
N GLY A 4 15.29 8.20 15.90
CA GLY A 4 14.60 9.47 15.61
C GLY A 4 15.02 10.17 14.30
N VAL A 5 15.93 9.61 13.52
CA VAL A 5 16.42 10.26 12.29
C VAL A 5 15.51 9.91 11.10
N VAL A 6 14.82 10.92 10.57
CA VAL A 6 14.05 10.80 9.32
C VAL A 6 14.95 11.17 8.15
N MET A 7 15.23 10.20 7.28
CA MET A 7 16.04 10.39 6.07
C MET A 7 15.15 10.53 4.84
N PRO A 8 15.54 11.37 3.86
CA PRO A 8 14.81 11.49 2.61
C PRO A 8 14.78 10.16 1.87
N GLY A 9 13.59 9.67 1.56
CA GLY A 9 13.40 8.50 0.71
C GLY A 9 13.59 8.82 -0.77
N THR A 10 13.42 7.81 -1.63
CA THR A 10 13.55 7.93 -3.10
C THR A 10 12.75 9.10 -3.70
N GLY A 11 11.58 9.42 -3.13
CA GLY A 11 10.73 10.52 -3.58
C GLY A 11 11.43 11.89 -3.56
N ALA A 12 12.34 12.14 -2.62
CA ALA A 12 13.08 13.40 -2.56
C ALA A 12 14.05 13.56 -3.74
N TYR A 13 14.76 12.49 -4.11
CA TYR A 13 15.65 12.48 -5.27
C TYR A 13 14.88 12.57 -6.58
N VAL A 14 13.75 11.86 -6.68
CA VAL A 14 12.85 11.94 -7.84
C VAL A 14 12.31 13.36 -8.01
N ALA A 15 11.93 14.03 -6.92
CA ALA A 15 11.47 15.42 -6.98
C ALA A 15 12.55 16.36 -7.51
N ALA A 16 13.80 16.21 -7.08
CA ALA A 16 14.92 17.02 -7.59
C ALA A 16 15.10 16.85 -9.11
N VAL A 17 15.07 15.62 -9.62
CA VAL A 17 15.17 15.33 -11.05
C VAL A 17 13.96 15.84 -11.82
N GLN A 18 12.74 15.65 -11.29
CA GLN A 18 11.50 16.15 -11.88
C GLN A 18 11.53 17.68 -12.02
N THR A 19 11.97 18.40 -10.99
CA THR A 19 12.11 19.87 -11.04
C THR A 19 13.15 20.29 -12.08
N GLY A 20 14.33 19.66 -12.10
CA GLY A 20 15.38 20.03 -13.05
C GLY A 20 15.09 19.66 -14.51
N SER A 21 14.24 18.66 -14.75
CA SER A 21 13.89 18.21 -16.11
C SER A 21 12.52 18.70 -16.59
N GLU A 22 11.71 19.31 -15.71
CA GLU A 22 10.30 19.68 -15.93
C GLU A 22 9.41 18.53 -16.43
N ARG A 23 9.82 17.28 -16.18
CA ARG A 23 9.13 16.08 -16.64
C ARG A 23 8.57 15.29 -15.47
N LYS A 24 7.33 14.84 -15.62
CA LYS A 24 6.68 13.97 -14.63
C LYS A 24 7.32 12.57 -14.66
N PRO A 25 7.67 11.99 -13.50
CA PRO A 25 8.19 10.64 -13.42
C PRO A 25 7.07 9.61 -13.64
N ILE A 26 7.43 8.45 -14.17
CA ILE A 26 6.58 7.27 -14.15
C ILE A 26 6.87 6.52 -12.85
N ILE A 27 5.87 6.37 -11.99
CA ILE A 27 6.01 5.65 -10.72
C ILE A 27 5.70 4.17 -10.97
N VAL A 28 6.71 3.32 -10.77
CA VAL A 28 6.59 1.87 -10.95
C VAL A 28 6.23 1.16 -9.65
N GLY A 29 6.51 1.79 -8.50
CA GLY A 29 6.23 1.24 -7.18
C GLY A 29 4.79 1.45 -6.71
N LYS A 30 4.48 0.90 -5.54
CA LYS A 30 3.22 1.15 -4.83
C LYS A 30 2.95 2.66 -4.68
N PRO A 31 1.71 3.14 -4.83
CA PRO A 31 0.47 2.37 -5.04
C PRO A 31 0.14 2.06 -6.51
N GLU A 32 1.04 2.34 -7.46
CA GLU A 32 0.76 2.08 -8.87
C GLU A 32 0.69 0.59 -9.16
N ALA A 33 -0.34 0.18 -9.90
CA ALA A 33 -0.60 -1.21 -10.22
C ALA A 33 0.21 -1.71 -11.43
N TYR A 34 1.37 -1.10 -11.70
CA TYR A 34 2.22 -1.48 -12.82
C TYR A 34 2.64 -2.96 -12.76
N ILE A 35 2.83 -3.48 -11.55
CA ILE A 35 3.17 -4.89 -11.34
C ILE A 35 1.99 -5.85 -11.59
N ARG A 36 0.75 -5.35 -11.66
CA ARG A 36 -0.46 -6.18 -11.77
C ARG A 36 -0.43 -7.06 -13.01
N GLU A 37 -0.19 -6.49 -14.18
CA GLU A 37 -0.13 -7.23 -15.45
C GLU A 37 0.92 -8.34 -15.35
N HIS A 38 2.09 -8.02 -14.80
CA HIS A 38 3.14 -9.02 -14.56
C HIS A 38 2.69 -10.15 -13.62
N LEU A 39 2.01 -9.83 -12.52
CA LEU A 39 1.51 -10.83 -11.57
C LEU A 39 0.42 -11.71 -12.17
N VAL A 40 -0.54 -11.12 -12.88
CA VAL A 40 -1.70 -11.83 -13.42
C VAL A 40 -1.32 -12.63 -14.66
N GLU A 41 -0.64 -12.03 -15.63
CA GLU A 41 -0.37 -12.67 -16.92
C GLU A 41 0.78 -13.68 -16.83
N LYS A 42 1.89 -13.30 -16.17
CA LYS A 42 3.07 -14.17 -16.11
C LYS A 42 2.96 -15.24 -15.04
N HIS A 43 2.42 -14.89 -13.87
CA HIS A 43 2.33 -15.82 -12.74
C HIS A 43 0.94 -16.47 -12.59
N LYS A 44 -0.01 -16.17 -13.49
CA LYS A 44 -1.37 -16.72 -13.50
C LYS A 44 -2.08 -16.58 -12.15
N ILE A 45 -1.79 -15.51 -11.43
CA ILE A 45 -2.39 -15.21 -10.14
C ILE A 45 -3.84 -14.80 -10.38
N ASN A 46 -4.77 -15.40 -9.63
CA ASN A 46 -6.18 -15.00 -9.66
C ASN A 46 -6.41 -13.88 -8.64
N PRO A 47 -6.73 -12.63 -9.07
CA PRO A 47 -6.91 -11.51 -8.15
C PRO A 47 -7.93 -11.78 -7.03
N SER A 48 -9.05 -12.43 -7.36
CA SER A 48 -10.12 -12.75 -6.40
C SER A 48 -9.70 -13.73 -5.29
N ARG A 49 -8.60 -14.48 -5.47
CA ARG A 49 -8.04 -15.42 -4.50
C ARG A 49 -6.68 -14.96 -3.96
N THR A 50 -6.34 -13.69 -4.17
CA THR A 50 -5.06 -13.11 -3.77
C THR A 50 -5.30 -12.07 -2.69
N ILE A 51 -4.43 -12.07 -1.68
CA ILE A 51 -4.45 -11.08 -0.61
C ILE A 51 -3.15 -10.29 -0.61
N MET A 52 -3.26 -8.96 -0.60
CA MET A 52 -2.16 -8.04 -0.39
C MET A 52 -2.05 -7.75 1.10
N ILE A 53 -0.86 -8.00 1.67
CA ILE A 53 -0.58 -7.76 3.09
C ILE A 53 0.46 -6.64 3.19
N GLY A 54 0.19 -5.64 4.02
CA GLY A 54 1.14 -4.55 4.28
C GLY A 54 0.77 -3.72 5.49
N ASP A 55 1.61 -2.76 5.84
CA ASP A 55 1.50 -1.94 7.05
C ASP A 55 1.09 -0.48 6.77
N ARG A 56 0.95 -0.11 5.50
CA ARG A 56 0.69 1.27 5.08
C ARG A 56 -0.45 1.36 4.07
N CYS A 57 -1.49 2.11 4.43
CA CYS A 57 -2.71 2.17 3.62
C CYS A 57 -2.54 2.86 2.26
N ASN A 58 -1.79 3.97 2.21
CA ASN A 58 -1.62 4.74 0.97
C ASN A 58 -0.68 4.09 -0.07
N SER A 59 -0.01 2.98 0.29
CA SER A 59 0.84 2.22 -0.63
C SER A 59 0.33 0.80 -0.82
N ASP A 60 0.27 0.01 0.23
CA ASP A 60 0.05 -1.43 0.16
C ASP A 60 -1.42 -1.76 -0.05
N ILE A 61 -2.28 -1.20 0.79
CA ILE A 61 -3.72 -1.40 0.68
C ILE A 61 -4.24 -0.82 -0.64
N LEU A 62 -3.79 0.39 -0.99
CA LEU A 62 -4.16 1.01 -2.25
C LEU A 62 -3.66 0.22 -3.47
N LEU A 63 -2.44 -0.35 -3.43
CA LEU A 63 -1.99 -1.28 -4.47
C LEU A 63 -2.90 -2.51 -4.55
N GLY A 64 -3.18 -3.15 -3.41
CA GLY A 64 -4.02 -4.35 -3.36
C GLY A 64 -5.39 -4.11 -4.00
N LYS A 65 -6.05 -3.01 -3.65
CA LYS A 65 -7.33 -2.61 -4.26
C LYS A 65 -7.22 -2.37 -5.77
N ARG A 66 -6.21 -1.62 -6.22
CA ARG A 66 -5.99 -1.35 -7.65
C ARG A 66 -5.67 -2.62 -8.45
N CYS A 67 -5.07 -3.62 -7.80
CA CYS A 67 -4.84 -4.94 -8.37
C CYS A 67 -6.08 -5.86 -8.33
N GLY A 68 -7.14 -5.49 -7.62
CA GLY A 68 -8.33 -6.31 -7.41
C GLY A 68 -8.11 -7.46 -6.42
N PHE A 69 -7.16 -7.30 -5.50
CA PHE A 69 -6.84 -8.25 -4.43
C PHE A 69 -7.65 -7.91 -3.18
N GLN A 70 -7.86 -8.90 -2.31
CA GLN A 70 -8.22 -8.61 -0.93
C GLN A 70 -7.05 -7.94 -0.22
N THR A 71 -7.33 -7.18 0.83
CA THR A 71 -6.32 -6.37 1.54
C THR A 71 -6.32 -6.65 3.04
N LEU A 72 -5.14 -6.89 3.59
CA LEU A 72 -4.91 -7.10 5.02
C LEU A 72 -3.87 -6.11 5.53
N LEU A 73 -4.29 -5.25 6.47
CA LEU A 73 -3.40 -4.33 7.16
C LEU A 73 -2.77 -5.00 8.40
N VAL A 74 -1.46 -4.96 8.53
CA VAL A 74 -0.75 -5.34 9.76
C VAL A 74 -0.37 -4.09 10.57
N LEU A 75 -0.69 -4.07 11.85
CA LEU A 75 -0.51 -2.90 12.73
C LEU A 75 0.89 -2.82 13.38
N THR A 76 1.89 -3.50 12.81
CA THR A 76 3.29 -3.45 13.29
C THR A 76 4.09 -2.26 12.75
N GLY A 77 3.54 -1.52 11.79
CA GLY A 77 4.27 -0.49 11.04
C GLY A 77 3.64 0.88 11.13
N VAL A 78 3.36 1.50 9.98
CA VAL A 78 3.10 2.94 9.90
C VAL A 78 1.64 3.34 10.12
N SER A 79 0.68 2.63 9.52
CA SER A 79 -0.73 3.03 9.60
C SER A 79 -1.39 2.63 10.92
N ASN A 80 -2.17 3.55 11.49
CA ASN A 80 -2.94 3.35 12.72
C ASN A 80 -4.41 3.02 12.41
N ILE A 81 -4.99 2.09 13.17
CA ILE A 81 -6.39 1.71 13.09
C ILE A 81 -7.36 2.88 13.31
N ASP A 82 -7.01 3.87 14.14
CA ASP A 82 -7.90 5.02 14.37
C ASP A 82 -8.04 5.88 13.11
N GLN A 83 -6.95 6.04 12.36
CA GLN A 83 -6.97 6.73 11.07
C GLN A 83 -7.83 5.98 10.04
N VAL A 84 -7.73 4.64 10.04
CA VAL A 84 -8.55 3.79 9.18
C VAL A 84 -10.05 3.94 9.48
N LYS A 85 -10.43 4.03 10.76
CA LYS A 85 -11.82 4.28 11.15
C LYS A 85 -12.31 5.63 10.65
N CYS A 86 -11.50 6.68 10.80
CA CYS A 86 -11.85 8.00 10.27
C CYS A 86 -12.09 7.98 8.75
N TRP A 87 -11.26 7.25 7.99
CA TRP A 87 -11.46 7.10 6.56
C TRP A 87 -12.71 6.31 6.19
N LYS A 88 -13.07 5.30 6.99
CA LYS A 88 -14.28 4.49 6.78
C LYS A 88 -15.57 5.29 6.92
N ASP A 89 -15.58 6.26 7.82
CA ASP A 89 -16.73 7.13 8.05
C ASP A 89 -16.74 8.36 7.10
N SER A 90 -15.73 8.47 6.23
CA SER A 90 -15.58 9.58 5.29
C SER A 90 -16.49 9.42 4.07
N THR A 91 -17.01 10.54 3.58
CA THR A 91 -17.74 10.60 2.31
C THR A 91 -16.81 10.76 1.11
N GLU A 92 -15.53 11.03 1.34
CA GLU A 92 -14.54 11.19 0.28
C GLU A 92 -14.13 9.83 -0.31
N LYS A 93 -14.25 9.70 -1.62
CA LYS A 93 -13.90 8.47 -2.35
C LYS A 93 -12.45 8.07 -2.13
N ASP A 94 -11.52 9.02 -2.18
CA ASP A 94 -10.09 8.76 -2.06
C ASP A 94 -9.72 8.20 -0.68
N GLN A 95 -10.42 8.64 0.38
CA GLN A 95 -10.22 8.12 1.72
C GLN A 95 -10.79 6.71 1.88
N ASN A 96 -11.96 6.45 1.29
CA ASN A 96 -12.55 5.11 1.27
C ASN A 96 -11.66 4.08 0.57
N GLU A 97 -10.87 4.49 -0.42
CA GLU A 97 -9.87 3.62 -1.06
C GLU A 97 -8.72 3.22 -0.11
N LEU A 98 -8.47 3.97 0.97
CA LEU A 98 -7.42 3.65 1.96
C LEU A 98 -7.85 2.63 3.03
N VAL A 99 -9.15 2.30 3.10
CA VAL A 99 -9.69 1.39 4.11
C VAL A 99 -9.41 -0.08 3.71
N PRO A 100 -8.65 -0.86 4.49
CA PRO A 100 -8.40 -2.28 4.18
C PRO A 100 -9.65 -3.15 4.41
N ASP A 101 -9.69 -4.31 3.78
CA ASP A 101 -10.77 -5.30 3.99
C ASP A 101 -10.67 -5.94 5.37
N PHE A 102 -9.43 -6.22 5.80
CA PHE A 102 -9.11 -6.84 7.09
C PHE A 102 -7.94 -6.13 7.77
N TYR A 103 -7.81 -6.30 9.08
CA TYR A 103 -6.61 -5.90 9.81
C TYR A 103 -6.26 -6.92 10.90
N THR A 104 -4.97 -6.98 11.24
CA THR A 104 -4.47 -7.78 12.36
C THR A 104 -3.29 -7.08 13.04
N ASN A 105 -2.94 -7.45 14.28
CA ASN A 105 -1.87 -6.79 15.00
C ASN A 105 -0.51 -7.06 14.33
N LYS A 106 -0.27 -8.30 13.92
CA LYS A 106 0.97 -8.75 13.26
C LYS A 106 0.70 -9.90 12.31
N LEU A 107 1.60 -10.10 11.35
CA LEU A 107 1.49 -11.19 10.37
C LEU A 107 1.40 -12.58 11.03
N GLY A 108 2.10 -12.77 12.16
CA GLY A 108 2.10 -14.04 12.89
C GLY A 108 0.74 -14.46 13.46
N ASP A 109 -0.23 -13.54 13.54
CA ASP A 109 -1.59 -13.87 14.00
C ASP A 109 -2.36 -14.73 12.98
N LEU A 110 -1.84 -14.87 11.75
CA LEU A 110 -2.42 -15.76 10.74
C LEU A 110 -2.04 -17.23 10.93
N LEU A 111 -0.97 -17.55 11.68
CA LEU A 111 -0.47 -18.92 11.83
C LEU A 111 -1.51 -19.94 12.32
N PRO A 112 -2.42 -19.61 13.27
CA PRO A 112 -3.47 -20.54 13.70
C PRO A 112 -4.53 -20.84 12.63
N HIS A 113 -4.52 -20.14 11.50
CA HIS A 113 -5.55 -20.19 10.46
C HIS A 113 -5.02 -20.64 9.09
N LEU A 114 -3.75 -21.03 9.01
CA LEU A 114 -3.07 -21.55 7.81
C LEU A 114 -2.87 -23.06 7.92
#